data_AF-A0A7W1JXY7-F1
#
_entry.id   AF-A0A7W1JXY7-F1
#
_cell.length_a   1.000
_cell.length_b   1.000
_cell.length_c   1.000
_cell.angle_alpha   90.00
_cell.angle_beta   90.00
_cell.angle_gamma   90.00
#
_symmetry.space_group_name_H-M   'P 1'
#
loop_
_entity.id
_entity.type
_entity.pdbx_description
1 polymer ?
#
loop_
_entity_poly.entity_id
_entity_poly.type
_entity_poly.pdbx_seq_one_letter_code
_entity_poly.pdbx_strand_id
1 'polypeptide(L)'
;MAVHLYRASHSPDYVAEQLSLRSFEVSADQITRYLEQRSDVLIRPAPEVKPYAHADIAPNLTDQRLQRIDQECDAKRSDGDSAEEIADWRTDELTRYSRTEHLCYRDEPLFNSRETVAALIRRIKKWHRSVGRPVAGEGFEDLLAGTWRDIGIKVLLAPRNYDGADAHVELQNQWVAMSIKTEARTNPSEKTIQLSSLAPHHRELNGPWDCVIATQEAVVHLARYERMIYLRSTEERFPEDPEVVAHRYSLLELPKTNMMKRMSCLRLEDFAPYFEDEQEAARRNSFTVPVIDEHGHRLFNLTVTRRPQRVSITAIDIRYCDLISSIWTEPIDEAERARREDVMNGEYSTAALARLDLGEDGFTRYKKPTA
;
A
#
# COMPACT_ATOMS: atom_id res chain seq x y z
N MET A 1 24.51 22.20 15.58
CA MET A 1 23.21 22.19 14.89
C MET A 1 23.00 20.89 14.13
N ALA A 2 23.81 20.57 13.11
CA ALA A 2 23.70 19.31 12.35
C ALA A 2 23.66 18.04 13.22
N VAL A 3 24.56 17.93 14.21
CA VAL A 3 24.57 16.81 15.19
C VAL A 3 23.26 16.66 15.96
N HIS A 4 22.68 17.79 16.39
CA HIS A 4 21.46 17.78 17.18
C HIS A 4 20.26 17.36 16.34
N LEU A 5 20.16 17.89 15.11
CA LEU A 5 19.15 17.50 14.12
C LEU A 5 19.28 16.02 13.76
N TYR A 6 20.51 15.53 13.56
CA TYR A 6 20.77 14.14 13.22
C TYR A 6 20.44 13.18 14.37
N ARG A 7 20.76 13.52 15.63
CA ARG A 7 20.39 12.69 16.79
C ARG A 7 18.87 12.54 16.96
N ALA A 8 18.08 13.49 16.46
CA ALA A 8 16.63 13.43 16.49
C ALA A 8 16.05 12.67 15.29
N SER A 9 16.51 12.96 14.07
CA SER A 9 15.92 12.41 12.84
C SER A 9 16.58 11.14 12.33
N HIS A 10 17.83 10.88 12.70
CA HIS A 10 18.70 9.83 12.16
C HIS A 10 18.85 9.87 10.62
N SER A 11 18.61 11.01 9.97
CA SER A 11 18.62 11.17 8.51
C SER A 11 19.51 12.35 8.08
N PRO A 12 20.60 12.11 7.34
CA PRO A 12 21.45 13.17 6.78
C PRO A 12 20.71 14.06 5.77
N ASP A 13 19.80 13.48 4.96
CA ASP A 13 18.96 14.23 4.01
C ASP A 13 18.08 15.26 4.73
N TYR A 14 17.42 14.82 5.80
CA TYR A 14 16.63 15.71 6.63
C TYR A 14 17.49 16.83 7.23
N VAL A 15 18.69 16.50 7.72
CA VAL A 15 19.59 17.53 8.28
C VAL A 15 20.04 18.51 7.20
N ALA A 16 20.35 18.05 5.99
CA ALA A 16 20.70 18.89 4.86
C ALA A 16 19.55 19.83 4.49
N GLU A 17 18.33 19.29 4.37
CA GLU A 17 17.10 20.06 4.12
C GLU A 17 16.88 21.14 5.21
N GLN A 18 17.04 20.79 6.49
CA GLN A 18 16.90 21.73 7.61
C GLN A 18 17.95 22.84 7.63
N LEU A 19 19.16 22.55 7.16
CA LEU A 19 20.23 23.53 7.08
C LEU A 19 20.06 24.43 5.85
N SER A 20 19.59 23.88 4.72
CA SER A 20 19.23 24.65 3.52
C SER A 20 18.10 25.64 3.77
N LEU A 21 17.08 25.27 4.56
CA LEU A 21 16.04 26.21 5.01
C LEU A 21 16.58 27.39 5.85
N ARG A 22 17.80 27.29 6.36
CA ARG A 22 18.51 28.33 7.12
C ARG A 22 19.65 28.96 6.31
N SER A 23 19.57 28.89 4.98
CA SER A 23 20.54 29.45 4.03
C SER A 23 21.93 28.82 4.10
N PHE A 24 22.06 27.59 4.62
CA PHE A 24 23.28 26.81 4.48
C PHE A 24 23.16 25.89 3.25
N GLU A 25 23.97 26.14 2.23
CA GLU A 25 24.09 25.22 1.08
C GLU A 25 24.92 24.01 1.47
N VAL A 26 24.23 22.97 1.96
CA VAL A 26 24.85 21.72 2.39
C VAL A 26 24.04 20.53 1.88
N SER A 27 24.70 19.57 1.24
CA SER A 27 24.09 18.32 0.78
C SER A 27 24.08 17.26 1.88
N ALA A 28 23.24 16.22 1.72
CA ALA A 28 23.22 15.07 2.61
C ALA A 28 24.60 14.43 2.77
N ASP A 29 25.36 14.30 1.67
CA ASP A 29 26.75 13.82 1.68
C ASP A 29 27.68 14.68 2.53
N GLN A 30 27.55 16.00 2.46
CA GLN A 30 28.36 16.91 3.26
C GLN A 30 28.03 16.79 4.75
N ILE A 31 26.75 16.55 5.07
CA ILE A 31 26.33 16.27 6.45
C ILE A 31 26.84 14.92 6.95
N THR A 32 26.74 13.86 6.14
CA THR A 32 27.28 12.54 6.48
C THR A 32 28.76 12.65 6.80
N ARG A 33 29.57 13.23 5.89
CA ARG A 33 31.02 13.43 6.12
C ARG A 33 31.31 14.26 7.37
N TYR A 34 30.52 15.30 7.63
CA TYR A 34 30.67 16.14 8.83
C TYR A 34 30.39 15.36 10.12
N LEU A 35 29.36 14.52 10.12
CA LEU A 35 28.99 13.70 11.27
C LEU A 35 30.00 12.56 11.49
N GLU A 36 30.60 12.00 10.43
CA GLU A 36 31.57 10.90 10.49
C GLU A 36 32.86 11.31 11.19
N GLN A 37 33.21 12.60 11.09
CA GLN A 37 34.38 13.18 11.72
C GLN A 37 34.21 13.42 13.24
N ARG A 38 33.03 13.13 13.80
CA ARG A 38 32.72 13.38 15.22
C ARG A 38 32.70 12.10 16.05
N SER A 39 33.54 12.08 17.08
CA SER A 39 33.66 10.94 18.01
C SER A 39 32.46 10.76 18.96
N ASP A 40 31.62 11.78 19.13
CA ASP A 40 30.45 11.74 20.03
C ASP A 40 29.12 11.46 19.30
N VAL A 41 29.16 11.23 17.99
CA VAL A 41 27.98 10.90 17.20
C VAL A 41 28.17 9.51 16.62
N LEU A 42 27.41 8.54 17.13
CA LEU A 42 27.27 7.29 16.43
C LEU A 42 26.36 7.56 15.23
N ILE A 43 26.95 7.74 14.04
CA ILE A 43 26.16 7.64 12.81
C ILE A 43 25.65 6.21 12.79
N ARG A 44 24.35 6.07 13.02
CA ARG A 44 23.68 4.86 12.56
C ARG A 44 23.68 5.04 11.05
N PRO A 45 24.42 4.25 10.26
CA PRO A 45 24.11 4.22 8.85
C PRO A 45 22.59 4.07 8.80
N ALA A 46 21.88 4.98 8.11
CA ALA A 46 20.54 4.64 7.62
C ALA A 46 20.77 3.25 7.06
N PRO A 47 20.18 2.19 7.66
CA PRO A 47 20.66 0.86 7.41
C PRO A 47 20.74 0.77 5.91
N GLU A 48 21.96 0.59 5.38
CA GLU A 48 22.13 0.21 3.99
C GLU A 48 21.54 -1.18 4.00
N VAL A 49 20.20 -1.27 3.98
CA VAL A 49 19.57 -2.46 3.51
C VAL A 49 19.81 -2.37 2.04
N LYS A 50 21.02 -2.78 1.66
CA LYS A 50 21.34 -3.11 0.28
C LYS A 50 20.25 -4.10 -0.06
N PRO A 51 19.33 -3.71 -0.95
CA PRO A 51 18.26 -4.60 -1.28
C PRO A 51 18.91 -5.87 -1.80
N TYR A 52 18.51 -7.01 -1.24
CA TYR A 52 18.94 -8.28 -1.79
C TYR A 52 17.80 -8.84 -2.63
N ALA A 53 18.16 -9.28 -3.82
CA ALA A 53 17.29 -10.04 -4.68
C ALA A 53 17.46 -11.52 -4.32
N HIS A 54 16.35 -12.27 -4.33
CA HIS A 54 16.46 -13.72 -4.35
C HIS A 54 16.71 -14.15 -5.79
N ALA A 55 17.85 -14.80 -6.04
CA ALA A 55 18.40 -14.97 -7.39
C ALA A 55 17.50 -15.76 -8.38
N ASP A 56 16.48 -16.50 -7.94
CA ASP A 56 15.70 -17.39 -8.81
C ASP A 56 14.27 -17.60 -8.30
N ILE A 57 13.50 -16.53 -8.11
CA ILE A 57 12.12 -16.67 -7.61
C ILE A 57 11.06 -16.57 -8.72
N ALA A 58 11.27 -15.71 -9.72
CA ALA A 58 10.36 -15.59 -10.84
C ALA A 58 10.83 -16.52 -11.98
N PRO A 59 9.98 -17.42 -12.50
CA PRO A 59 10.35 -18.16 -13.69
C PRO A 59 10.43 -17.18 -14.87
N ASN A 60 11.56 -17.10 -15.54
CA ASN A 60 11.73 -16.30 -16.76
C ASN A 60 11.20 -17.06 -17.98
N LEU A 61 10.72 -16.33 -18.97
CA LEU A 61 10.30 -16.90 -20.25
C LEU A 61 11.52 -17.40 -21.00
N THR A 62 11.58 -18.71 -21.23
CA THR A 62 12.60 -19.34 -22.08
C THR A 62 12.00 -19.72 -23.42
N ASP A 63 12.83 -19.87 -24.45
CA ASP A 63 12.40 -20.34 -25.78
C ASP A 63 11.64 -21.67 -25.70
N GLN A 64 12.09 -22.58 -24.84
CA GLN A 64 11.41 -23.86 -24.61
C GLN A 64 10.02 -23.68 -24.00
N ARG A 65 9.84 -22.74 -23.06
CA ARG A 65 8.51 -22.47 -22.49
C ARG A 65 7.62 -21.78 -23.50
N LEU A 66 8.14 -20.86 -24.31
CA LEU A 66 7.39 -20.20 -25.38
C LEU A 66 6.86 -21.23 -26.39
N GLN A 67 7.71 -22.15 -26.86
CA GLN A 67 7.29 -23.25 -27.74
C GLN A 67 6.18 -24.10 -27.11
N ARG A 68 6.28 -24.39 -25.82
CA ARG A 68 5.25 -25.16 -25.10
C ARG A 68 3.94 -24.40 -24.95
N ILE A 69 3.99 -23.08 -24.72
CA ILE A 69 2.80 -22.22 -24.70
C ILE A 69 2.10 -22.25 -26.06
N ASP A 70 2.86 -22.18 -27.16
CA ASP A 70 2.28 -22.22 -28.51
C ASP A 70 1.64 -23.60 -28.82
N GLN A 71 2.28 -24.70 -28.39
CA GLN A 71 1.68 -26.05 -28.49
C GLN A 71 0.39 -26.19 -27.66
N GLU A 72 0.36 -25.64 -26.44
CA GLU A 72 -0.82 -25.64 -25.58
C GLU A 72 -1.95 -24.78 -26.22
N CYS A 73 -1.63 -23.69 -26.93
CA CYS A 73 -2.61 -22.92 -27.71
C CYS A 73 -3.21 -23.72 -28.87
N ASP A 74 -2.40 -24.51 -29.58
CA ASP A 74 -2.86 -25.35 -30.69
C ASP A 74 -3.77 -26.49 -30.21
N ALA A 75 -3.46 -27.07 -29.06
CA ALA A 75 -4.31 -28.06 -28.40
C ALA A 75 -5.67 -27.45 -28.04
N LYS A 76 -5.70 -26.29 -27.38
CA LYS A 76 -6.93 -25.56 -27.05
C LYS A 76 -7.79 -25.23 -28.26
N ARG A 77 -7.16 -24.83 -29.37
CA ARG A 77 -7.86 -24.62 -30.64
C ARG A 77 -8.53 -25.90 -31.16
N SER A 78 -7.85 -27.03 -30.98
CA SER A 78 -8.37 -28.35 -31.38
C SER A 78 -9.52 -28.82 -30.48
N ASP A 79 -9.51 -28.41 -29.20
CA ASP A 79 -10.56 -28.69 -28.22
C ASP A 79 -11.82 -27.80 -28.40
N GLY A 80 -11.73 -26.79 -29.28
CA GLY A 80 -12.85 -25.93 -29.65
C GLY A 80 -12.92 -24.60 -28.88
N ASP A 81 -11.89 -24.24 -28.13
CA ASP A 81 -11.78 -22.92 -27.49
C ASP A 81 -11.82 -21.82 -28.56
N SER A 82 -12.50 -20.71 -28.25
CA SER A 82 -12.55 -19.55 -29.15
C SER A 82 -11.18 -18.90 -29.30
N ALA A 83 -10.98 -18.18 -30.41
CA ALA A 83 -9.73 -17.46 -30.65
C ALA A 83 -9.42 -16.43 -29.55
N GLU A 84 -10.46 -15.86 -28.94
CA GLU A 84 -10.36 -14.92 -27.83
C GLU A 84 -9.89 -15.61 -26.54
N GLU A 85 -10.49 -16.74 -26.17
CA GLU A 85 -10.09 -17.54 -25.00
C GLU A 85 -8.64 -18.01 -25.08
N ILE A 86 -8.19 -18.41 -26.27
CA ILE A 86 -6.81 -18.83 -26.51
C ILE A 86 -5.86 -17.63 -26.40
N ALA A 87 -6.24 -16.48 -26.97
CA ALA A 87 -5.44 -15.26 -26.89
C ALA A 87 -5.28 -14.77 -25.45
N ASP A 88 -6.36 -14.80 -24.67
CA ASP A 88 -6.35 -14.46 -23.24
C ASP A 88 -5.45 -15.40 -22.45
N TRP A 89 -5.63 -16.72 -22.63
CA TRP A 89 -4.85 -17.73 -21.94
C TRP A 89 -3.35 -17.62 -22.25
N ARG A 90 -3.01 -17.46 -23.53
CA ARG A 90 -1.62 -17.31 -23.98
C ARG A 90 -0.99 -16.09 -23.33
N THR A 91 -1.74 -15.00 -23.31
CA THR A 91 -1.31 -13.74 -22.73
C THR A 91 -1.05 -13.92 -21.24
N ASP A 92 -1.98 -14.54 -20.49
CA ASP A 92 -1.82 -14.85 -19.07
C ASP A 92 -0.56 -15.68 -18.79
N GLU A 93 -0.32 -16.73 -19.56
CA GLU A 93 0.89 -17.55 -19.45
C GLU A 93 2.15 -16.74 -19.76
N LEU A 94 2.19 -15.91 -20.80
CA LEU A 94 3.37 -15.07 -21.07
C LEU A 94 3.69 -14.12 -19.90
N THR A 95 2.70 -13.52 -19.24
CA THR A 95 2.98 -12.71 -18.03
C THR A 95 3.46 -13.52 -16.87
N ARG A 96 2.96 -14.74 -16.68
CA ARG A 96 3.47 -15.62 -15.64
C ARG A 96 5.00 -15.72 -15.72
N TYR A 97 5.54 -15.69 -16.94
CA TYR A 97 6.97 -15.75 -17.23
C TYR A 97 7.64 -14.41 -17.58
N SER A 98 6.91 -13.28 -17.57
CA SER A 98 7.49 -11.96 -17.86
C SER A 98 8.58 -11.59 -16.86
N ARG A 99 9.49 -10.69 -17.25
CA ARG A 99 10.57 -10.26 -16.37
C ARG A 99 10.01 -9.66 -15.09
N THR A 100 10.60 -10.01 -13.97
CA THR A 100 10.26 -9.44 -12.67
C THR A 100 11.49 -9.31 -11.83
N GLU A 101 11.63 -8.14 -11.22
CA GLU A 101 12.66 -7.89 -10.22
C GLU A 101 11.99 -7.69 -8.87
N HIS A 102 12.59 -8.26 -7.82
CA HIS A 102 12.12 -8.09 -6.46
C HIS A 102 13.28 -7.76 -5.54
N LEU A 103 13.14 -6.64 -4.83
CA LEU A 103 14.12 -6.13 -3.88
C LEU A 103 13.53 -6.17 -2.47
N CYS A 104 14.22 -6.87 -1.56
CA CYS A 104 13.86 -6.96 -0.15
C CYS A 104 14.62 -5.90 0.66
N TYR A 105 13.92 -5.12 1.49
CA TYR A 105 14.52 -4.06 2.32
C TYR A 105 14.40 -4.31 3.82
N ARG A 106 13.77 -5.42 4.23
CA ARG A 106 13.71 -5.87 5.63
C ARG A 106 13.79 -7.38 5.70
N ASP A 107 14.50 -7.93 6.68
CA ASP A 107 14.42 -9.37 6.96
C ASP A 107 13.13 -9.66 7.72
N GLU A 108 12.05 -9.84 6.96
CA GLU A 108 10.70 -9.99 7.47
C GLU A 108 10.06 -11.21 6.81
N PRO A 109 10.09 -12.39 7.46
CA PRO A 109 9.69 -13.66 6.84
C PRO A 109 8.27 -13.66 6.25
N LEU A 110 7.35 -12.90 6.85
CA LEU A 110 5.97 -12.77 6.38
C LEU A 110 5.87 -12.16 4.98
N PHE A 111 6.86 -11.39 4.54
CA PHE A 111 6.87 -10.69 3.25
C PHE A 111 8.04 -11.10 2.35
N ASN A 112 9.19 -11.41 2.95
CA ASN A 112 10.48 -11.53 2.26
C ASN A 112 11.13 -12.92 2.36
N SER A 113 10.45 -13.92 2.94
CA SER A 113 10.88 -15.31 2.77
C SER A 113 10.82 -15.72 1.28
N ARG A 114 11.67 -16.67 0.87
CA ARG A 114 11.73 -17.09 -0.54
C ARG A 114 10.34 -17.56 -1.04
N GLU A 115 9.64 -18.33 -0.21
CA GLU A 115 8.32 -18.87 -0.51
C GLU A 115 7.29 -17.73 -0.63
N THR A 116 7.28 -16.80 0.33
CA THR A 116 6.37 -15.65 0.28
C THR A 116 6.60 -14.82 -0.97
N VAL A 117 7.85 -14.50 -1.30
CA VAL A 117 8.18 -13.68 -2.46
C VAL A 117 7.72 -14.37 -3.75
N ALA A 118 7.88 -15.69 -3.85
CA ALA A 118 7.42 -16.47 -4.99
C ALA A 118 5.89 -16.38 -5.17
N ALA A 119 5.15 -16.52 -4.07
CA ALA A 119 3.70 -16.39 -4.07
C ALA A 119 3.25 -14.95 -4.37
N LEU A 120 3.93 -13.96 -3.79
CA LEU A 120 3.61 -12.55 -3.94
C LEU A 120 3.80 -12.08 -5.38
N ILE A 121 4.95 -12.39 -6.00
CA ILE A 121 5.22 -12.07 -7.41
C ILE A 121 4.13 -12.67 -8.31
N ARG A 122 3.77 -13.93 -8.10
CA ARG A 122 2.73 -14.61 -8.88
C ARG A 122 1.39 -13.89 -8.77
N ARG A 123 1.00 -13.49 -7.55
CA ARG A 123 -0.27 -12.81 -7.31
C ARG A 123 -0.28 -11.37 -7.80
N ILE A 124 0.81 -10.62 -7.64
CA ILE A 124 0.94 -9.28 -8.21
C ILE A 124 0.84 -9.31 -9.72
N LYS A 125 1.51 -10.25 -10.40
CA LYS A 125 1.39 -10.41 -11.86
C LYS A 125 -0.05 -10.65 -12.30
N LYS A 126 -0.76 -11.53 -11.58
CA LYS A 126 -2.18 -11.81 -11.83
C LYS A 126 -3.04 -10.55 -11.59
N TRP A 127 -2.81 -9.87 -10.46
CA TRP A 127 -3.55 -8.68 -10.06
C TRP A 127 -3.32 -7.48 -10.97
N HIS A 128 -2.06 -7.24 -11.39
CA HIS A 128 -1.68 -6.20 -12.34
C HIS A 128 -2.47 -6.33 -13.65
N ARG A 129 -2.76 -7.57 -14.09
CA ARG A 129 -3.52 -7.84 -15.31
C ARG A 129 -5.02 -7.91 -15.15
N SER A 130 -5.53 -8.32 -13.98
CA SER A 130 -6.97 -8.33 -13.70
C SER A 130 -7.56 -6.93 -13.53
N VAL A 131 -6.75 -5.88 -13.57
CA VAL A 131 -7.22 -4.48 -13.52
C VAL A 131 -8.19 -4.12 -14.64
N GLY A 132 -8.10 -4.81 -15.79
CA GLY A 132 -9.03 -4.64 -16.92
C GLY A 132 -10.19 -5.63 -16.98
N ARG A 133 -10.24 -6.64 -16.11
CA ARG A 133 -11.39 -7.56 -15.98
C ARG A 133 -11.66 -7.74 -14.49
N PRO A 134 -12.69 -7.11 -13.93
CA PRO A 134 -13.00 -7.24 -12.52
C PRO A 134 -13.44 -8.68 -12.29
N VAL A 135 -12.48 -9.56 -12.02
CA VAL A 135 -12.72 -10.76 -11.23
C VAL A 135 -13.15 -10.21 -9.87
N ALA A 136 -14.45 -9.96 -9.76
CA ALA A 136 -15.23 -9.55 -8.61
C ALA A 136 -14.43 -9.02 -7.40
N GLY A 137 -13.75 -7.87 -7.54
CA GLY A 137 -13.27 -7.10 -6.40
C GLY A 137 -12.36 -7.84 -5.42
N GLU A 138 -11.35 -8.58 -5.91
CA GLU A 138 -10.19 -8.93 -5.07
C GLU A 138 -9.48 -7.63 -4.65
N GLY A 139 -9.67 -7.27 -3.37
CA GLY A 139 -8.93 -6.19 -2.73
C GLY A 139 -7.46 -6.58 -2.57
N PHE A 140 -6.61 -5.63 -2.21
CA PHE A 140 -5.24 -5.96 -1.85
C PHE A 140 -5.15 -6.82 -0.59
N GLU A 141 -6.15 -6.73 0.27
CA GLU A 141 -6.40 -7.65 1.37
C GLU A 141 -6.43 -9.11 0.87
N ASP A 142 -7.18 -9.37 -0.21
CA ASP A 142 -7.28 -10.70 -0.82
C ASP A 142 -5.96 -11.13 -1.48
N LEU A 143 -5.24 -10.18 -2.11
CA LEU A 143 -3.92 -10.42 -2.70
C LEU A 143 -2.92 -10.91 -1.63
N LEU A 144 -2.79 -10.19 -0.52
CA LEU A 144 -1.88 -10.56 0.57
C LEU A 144 -2.33 -11.83 1.28
N ALA A 145 -3.62 -11.95 1.63
CA ALA A 145 -4.14 -13.13 2.28
C ALA A 145 -3.97 -14.39 1.42
N GLY A 146 -4.19 -14.26 0.12
CA GLY A 146 -3.91 -15.33 -0.82
C GLY A 146 -2.43 -15.69 -0.89
N THR A 147 -1.53 -14.69 -0.88
CA THR A 147 -0.07 -14.91 -0.89
C THR A 147 0.35 -15.77 0.30
N TRP A 148 -0.13 -15.44 1.49
CA TRP A 148 0.17 -16.18 2.72
C TRP A 148 -0.47 -17.57 2.75
N ARG A 149 -1.71 -17.71 2.27
CA ARG A 149 -2.36 -19.02 2.17
C ARG A 149 -1.63 -19.97 1.22
N ASP A 150 -1.10 -19.45 0.11
CA ASP A 150 -0.35 -20.25 -0.88
C ASP A 150 0.91 -20.91 -0.29
N ILE A 151 1.45 -20.34 0.80
CA ILE A 151 2.62 -20.86 1.52
C ILE A 151 2.27 -21.51 2.86
N GLY A 152 0.98 -21.79 3.10
CA GLY A 152 0.50 -22.51 4.28
C GLY A 152 0.34 -21.67 5.55
N ILE A 153 0.44 -20.35 5.47
CA ILE A 153 0.13 -19.46 6.60
C ILE A 153 -1.39 -19.33 6.73
N LYS A 154 -1.91 -19.50 7.94
CA LYS A 154 -3.35 -19.32 8.19
C LYS A 154 -3.70 -17.84 8.22
N VAL A 155 -4.74 -17.48 7.47
CA VAL A 155 -5.22 -16.10 7.36
C VAL A 155 -6.74 -16.04 7.44
N LEU A 156 -7.22 -15.23 8.37
CA LEU A 156 -8.63 -14.88 8.51
C LEU A 156 -8.83 -13.47 7.96
N LEU A 157 -9.55 -13.35 6.85
CA LEU A 157 -9.95 -12.04 6.31
C LEU A 157 -11.23 -11.58 6.99
N ALA A 158 -11.30 -10.29 7.30
CA ALA A 158 -12.52 -9.71 7.79
C ALA A 158 -13.60 -9.61 6.69
N PRO A 159 -14.88 -9.73 7.04
CA PRO A 159 -15.96 -9.45 6.11
C PRO A 159 -15.93 -7.96 5.69
N ARG A 160 -16.46 -7.67 4.49
CA ARG A 160 -16.61 -6.28 4.01
C ARG A 160 -17.36 -5.45 5.06
N ASN A 161 -16.91 -4.22 5.29
CA ASN A 161 -17.46 -3.28 6.29
C ASN A 161 -17.33 -3.73 7.77
N TYR A 162 -16.37 -4.60 8.09
CA TYR A 162 -16.04 -4.91 9.47
C TYR A 162 -15.22 -3.77 10.11
N ASP A 163 -15.66 -3.28 11.27
CA ASP A 163 -14.99 -2.21 12.04
C ASP A 163 -13.76 -2.72 12.84
N GLY A 164 -12.94 -3.59 12.24
CA GLY A 164 -11.76 -4.18 12.86
C GLY A 164 -10.67 -4.49 11.85
N ALA A 165 -9.75 -5.40 12.21
CA ALA A 165 -8.58 -5.68 11.39
C ALA A 165 -8.99 -6.26 10.05
N ASP A 166 -8.35 -5.80 8.96
CA ASP A 166 -8.62 -6.27 7.61
C ASP A 166 -8.25 -7.76 7.48
N ALA A 167 -7.19 -8.19 8.18
CA ALA A 167 -6.77 -9.57 8.28
C ALA A 167 -6.23 -9.93 9.68
N HIS A 168 -6.39 -11.19 10.08
CA HIS A 168 -5.60 -11.82 11.15
C HIS A 168 -4.72 -12.91 10.54
N VAL A 169 -3.43 -12.86 10.83
CA VAL A 169 -2.42 -13.76 10.25
C VAL A 169 -1.76 -14.55 11.37
N GLU A 170 -1.68 -15.88 11.24
CA GLU A 170 -1.02 -16.74 12.22
C GLU A 170 0.49 -16.74 11.99
N LEU A 171 1.24 -16.14 12.90
CA LEU A 171 2.71 -16.09 12.92
C LEU A 171 3.22 -16.75 14.18
N GLN A 172 4.07 -17.79 14.04
CA GLN A 172 4.70 -18.45 15.20
C GLN A 172 3.70 -18.84 16.31
N ASN A 173 2.51 -19.32 15.93
CA ASN A 173 1.39 -19.67 16.82
C ASN A 173 0.71 -18.47 17.52
N GLN A 174 0.90 -17.24 17.04
CA GLN A 174 0.20 -16.04 17.48
C GLN A 174 -0.60 -15.43 16.34
N TRP A 175 -1.78 -14.88 16.64
CA TRP A 175 -2.60 -14.17 15.65
C TRP A 175 -2.25 -12.69 15.67
N VAL A 176 -1.75 -12.19 14.53
CA VAL A 176 -1.39 -10.79 14.33
C VAL A 176 -2.50 -10.07 13.58
N ALA A 177 -3.08 -9.05 14.19
CA ALA A 177 -4.10 -8.20 13.58
C ALA A 177 -3.45 -7.17 12.63
N MET A 178 -3.82 -7.20 11.35
CA MET A 178 -3.27 -6.33 10.31
C MET A 178 -4.33 -5.41 9.72
N SER A 179 -3.99 -4.13 9.56
CA SER A 179 -4.69 -3.27 8.61
C SER A 179 -3.92 -3.23 7.29
N ILE A 180 -4.63 -3.41 6.19
CA ILE A 180 -4.09 -3.50 4.84
C ILE A 180 -4.78 -2.41 4.02
N LYS A 181 -4.00 -1.61 3.29
CA LYS A 181 -4.48 -0.45 2.52
C LYS A 181 -3.77 -0.36 1.17
N THR A 182 -4.38 0.32 0.21
CA THR A 182 -3.82 0.51 -1.14
C THR A 182 -3.89 1.95 -1.58
N GLU A 183 -2.98 2.30 -2.48
CA GLU A 183 -3.04 3.55 -3.22
C GLU A 183 -4.31 3.66 -4.07
N ALA A 184 -4.92 4.85 -4.00
CA ALA A 184 -6.01 5.21 -4.91
C ALA A 184 -5.44 5.46 -6.31
N ARG A 185 -5.93 4.70 -7.29
CA ARG A 185 -5.42 4.75 -8.67
C ARG A 185 -5.71 6.05 -9.41
N THR A 186 -6.71 6.80 -8.99
CA THR A 186 -7.21 7.98 -9.71
C THR A 186 -6.35 9.23 -9.52
N ASN A 187 -5.40 9.23 -8.58
CA ASN A 187 -4.44 10.33 -8.38
C ASN A 187 -3.25 9.91 -7.48
N PRO A 188 -2.35 9.02 -7.96
CA PRO A 188 -1.20 8.57 -7.18
C PRO A 188 -0.24 9.74 -6.93
N SER A 189 0.21 9.90 -5.69
CA SER A 189 1.21 10.92 -5.34
C SER A 189 2.57 10.27 -5.24
N GLU A 190 3.57 10.86 -5.91
CA GLU A 190 4.92 10.31 -5.91
C GLU A 190 5.60 10.31 -4.53
N LYS A 191 5.15 11.19 -3.63
CA LYS A 191 5.85 11.47 -2.36
C LYS A 191 5.00 11.22 -1.12
N THR A 192 3.69 11.03 -1.28
CA THR A 192 2.80 10.95 -0.14
C THR A 192 1.73 9.87 -0.25
N ILE A 193 1.36 9.31 0.89
CA ILE A 193 0.27 8.35 1.02
C ILE A 193 -1.01 9.07 1.46
N GLN A 194 -2.14 8.63 0.88
CA GLN A 194 -3.47 9.06 1.25
C GLN A 194 -4.28 7.88 1.78
N LEU A 195 -4.68 7.96 3.04
CA LEU A 195 -5.62 7.06 3.69
C LEU A 195 -6.97 7.75 3.78
N SER A 196 -7.77 7.59 2.72
CA SER A 196 -9.06 8.26 2.57
C SER A 196 -10.10 7.85 3.62
N SER A 197 -9.94 6.69 4.26
CA SER A 197 -10.77 6.24 5.37
C SER A 197 -9.91 5.46 6.36
N LEU A 198 -9.52 6.10 7.47
CA LEU A 198 -8.79 5.45 8.55
C LEU A 198 -9.74 4.77 9.53
N ALA A 199 -10.73 5.53 10.01
CA ALA A 199 -11.69 5.06 11.01
C ALA A 199 -13.03 5.82 10.87
N PRO A 200 -14.19 5.19 11.10
CA PRO A 200 -15.43 5.91 11.33
C PRO A 200 -15.40 6.65 12.68
N HIS A 201 -16.24 7.67 12.84
CA HIS A 201 -16.53 8.29 14.14
C HIS A 201 -18.04 8.50 14.31
N HIS A 202 -18.50 8.76 15.52
CA HIS A 202 -19.95 8.92 15.81
C HIS A 202 -20.33 10.32 16.29
N ARG A 203 -19.56 11.32 15.88
CA ARG A 203 -19.67 12.70 16.36
C ARG A 203 -20.38 13.60 15.35
N GLU A 204 -21.35 14.35 15.83
CA GLU A 204 -21.88 15.52 15.15
C GLU A 204 -20.92 16.66 15.46
N LEU A 205 -20.00 16.96 14.55
CA LEU A 205 -18.87 17.88 14.75
C LEU A 205 -19.35 19.34 14.92
N ASN A 206 -19.94 19.65 16.07
CA ASN A 206 -20.58 20.93 16.39
C ASN A 206 -19.59 21.91 17.03
N GLY A 207 -18.52 21.39 17.63
CA GLY A 207 -17.41 22.19 18.14
C GLY A 207 -16.06 21.50 18.04
N PRO A 208 -14.97 22.20 18.43
CA PRO A 208 -13.61 21.66 18.39
C PRO A 208 -13.44 20.42 19.27
N TRP A 209 -14.18 20.32 20.38
CA TRP A 209 -14.12 19.14 21.26
C TRP A 209 -14.60 17.87 20.56
N ASP A 210 -15.62 17.97 19.71
CA ASP A 210 -16.14 16.83 18.96
C ASP A 210 -15.09 16.29 17.98
N CYS A 211 -14.28 17.16 17.39
CA CYS A 211 -13.15 16.78 16.54
C CYS A 211 -12.04 16.06 17.33
N VAL A 212 -11.74 16.53 18.55
CA VAL A 212 -10.79 15.85 19.44
C VAL A 212 -11.30 14.46 19.80
N ILE A 213 -12.59 14.31 20.14
CA ILE A 213 -13.15 13.00 20.46
C ILE A 213 -13.14 12.07 19.24
N ALA A 214 -13.53 12.55 18.06
CA ALA A 214 -13.46 11.77 16.83
C ALA A 214 -12.01 11.31 16.53
N THR A 215 -11.03 12.16 16.82
CA THR A 215 -9.60 11.81 16.72
C THR A 215 -9.22 10.69 17.70
N GLN A 216 -9.67 10.78 18.97
CA GLN A 216 -9.42 9.74 19.96
C GLN A 216 -10.10 8.42 19.60
N GLU A 217 -11.31 8.44 19.04
CA GLU A 217 -11.99 7.27 18.48
C GLU A 217 -11.12 6.61 17.39
N ALA A 218 -10.52 7.40 16.50
CA ALA A 218 -9.60 6.90 15.48
C ALA A 218 -8.29 6.33 16.07
N VAL A 219 -7.76 6.91 17.15
CA VAL A 219 -6.60 6.33 17.86
C VAL A 219 -6.95 4.98 18.47
N VAL A 220 -8.12 4.86 19.13
CA VAL A 220 -8.60 3.60 19.69
C VAL A 220 -8.80 2.56 18.58
N HIS A 221 -9.29 2.98 17.42
CA HIS A 221 -9.41 2.11 16.25
C HIS A 221 -8.03 1.62 15.77
N LEU A 222 -7.05 2.51 15.61
CA LEU A 222 -5.66 2.15 15.26
C LEU A 222 -4.97 1.24 16.28
N ALA A 223 -5.35 1.32 17.56
CA ALA A 223 -4.80 0.47 18.61
C ALA A 223 -5.17 -1.01 18.45
N ARG A 224 -6.24 -1.33 17.69
CA ARG A 224 -6.70 -2.70 17.43
C ARG A 224 -5.78 -3.47 16.49
N TYR A 225 -4.93 -2.76 15.74
CA TYR A 225 -4.02 -3.35 14.78
C TYR A 225 -2.65 -3.47 15.40
N GLU A 226 -1.95 -4.55 15.10
CA GLU A 226 -0.53 -4.69 15.40
C GLU A 226 0.30 -4.03 14.31
N ARG A 227 -0.10 -4.22 13.05
CA ARG A 227 0.62 -3.72 11.87
C ARG A 227 -0.31 -3.04 10.88
N MET A 228 0.23 -2.08 10.13
CA MET A 228 -0.48 -1.39 9.06
C MET A 228 0.36 -1.39 7.79
N ILE A 229 -0.12 -2.09 6.77
CA ILE A 229 0.60 -2.37 5.52
C ILE A 229 -0.08 -1.63 4.37
N TYR A 230 0.71 -1.02 3.51
CA TYR A 230 0.23 -0.26 2.36
C TYR A 230 0.91 -0.71 1.08
N LEU A 231 0.11 -0.98 0.03
CA LEU A 231 0.61 -1.17 -1.33
C LEU A 231 0.56 0.14 -2.09
N ARG A 232 1.73 0.54 -2.56
CA ARG A 232 1.91 1.63 -3.51
C ARG A 232 2.15 1.06 -4.92
N SER A 233 1.62 1.74 -5.93
CA SER A 233 1.59 1.29 -7.32
C SER A 233 1.95 2.47 -8.22
N THR A 234 3.19 2.52 -8.71
CA THR A 234 3.70 3.61 -9.55
C THR A 234 4.43 3.08 -10.77
N GLU A 235 4.39 3.82 -11.88
CA GLU A 235 5.23 3.50 -13.04
C GLU A 235 6.65 4.05 -12.80
N GLU A 236 7.66 3.19 -12.91
CA GLU A 236 9.08 3.50 -12.76
C GLU A 236 9.90 2.79 -13.86
N ARG A 237 11.21 2.63 -13.69
CA ARG A 237 12.11 1.89 -14.60
C ARG A 237 12.65 0.63 -13.90
N PHE A 238 13.01 -0.41 -14.64
CA PHE A 238 13.67 -1.58 -14.04
C PHE A 238 15.03 -1.19 -13.45
N PRO A 239 15.39 -1.66 -12.24
CA PRO A 239 16.70 -1.37 -11.67
C PRO A 239 17.87 -1.89 -12.51
N GLU A 240 17.77 -3.11 -13.04
CA GLU A 240 18.81 -3.70 -13.91
C GLU A 240 18.90 -3.09 -15.31
N ASP A 241 17.78 -2.54 -15.82
CA ASP A 241 17.73 -1.90 -17.13
C ASP A 241 16.87 -0.64 -17.06
N PRO A 242 17.48 0.52 -16.75
CA PRO A 242 16.77 1.76 -16.59
C PRO A 242 16.02 2.18 -17.85
N GLU A 243 16.37 1.71 -19.05
CA GLU A 243 15.65 2.11 -20.27
C GLU A 243 14.30 1.40 -20.44
N VAL A 244 14.07 0.32 -19.69
CA VAL A 244 12.80 -0.40 -19.71
C VAL A 244 11.85 0.21 -18.69
N VAL A 245 10.80 0.86 -19.19
CA VAL A 245 9.64 1.29 -18.38
C VAL A 245 9.05 0.08 -17.68
N ALA A 246 8.67 0.22 -16.42
CA ALA A 246 8.18 -0.83 -15.55
C ALA A 246 7.07 -0.30 -14.65
N HIS A 247 6.23 -1.18 -14.15
CA HIS A 247 5.35 -0.88 -13.04
C HIS A 247 5.98 -1.37 -11.73
N ARG A 248 6.12 -0.48 -10.75
CA ARG A 248 6.65 -0.79 -9.42
C ARG A 248 5.55 -0.86 -8.39
N TYR A 249 5.55 -1.96 -7.66
CA TYR A 249 4.73 -2.21 -6.49
C TYR A 249 5.60 -2.15 -5.23
N SER A 250 5.33 -1.20 -4.35
CA SER A 250 6.06 -1.08 -3.07
C SER A 250 5.18 -1.46 -1.89
N LEU A 251 5.67 -2.38 -1.06
CA LEU A 251 5.04 -2.72 0.21
C LEU A 251 5.67 -1.87 1.32
N LEU A 252 4.85 -1.05 1.97
CA LEU A 252 5.25 -0.13 3.03
C LEU A 252 4.57 -0.51 4.34
N GLU A 253 5.31 -0.46 5.45
CA GLU A 253 4.73 -0.48 6.79
C GLU A 253 4.60 0.95 7.30
N LEU A 254 3.37 1.33 7.65
CA LEU A 254 3.09 2.66 8.17
C LEU A 254 3.52 2.76 9.65
N PRO A 255 4.03 3.92 10.10
CA PRO A 255 4.53 4.13 11.45
C PRO A 255 3.37 4.31 12.46
N LYS A 256 2.48 3.32 12.54
CA LYS A 256 1.20 3.36 13.27
C LYS A 256 1.35 3.84 14.71
N THR A 257 2.33 3.33 15.45
CA THR A 257 2.57 3.72 16.85
C THR A 257 2.91 5.20 16.99
N ASN A 258 3.71 5.75 16.08
CA ASN A 258 4.03 7.18 16.07
C ASN A 258 2.81 8.01 15.65
N MET A 259 2.08 7.57 14.62
CA MET A 259 0.83 8.22 14.19
C MET A 259 -0.17 8.31 15.35
N MET A 260 -0.41 7.20 16.06
CA MET A 260 -1.27 7.16 17.25
C MET A 260 -0.79 8.13 18.32
N LYS A 261 0.49 8.09 18.69
CA LYS A 261 1.08 8.99 19.70
C LYS A 261 0.84 10.46 19.35
N ARG A 262 1.08 10.83 18.09
CA ARG A 262 0.91 12.22 17.63
C ARG A 262 -0.56 12.64 17.59
N MET A 263 -1.44 11.77 17.11
CA MET A 263 -2.89 12.00 17.11
C MET A 263 -3.47 12.15 18.52
N SER A 264 -2.99 11.36 19.49
CA SER A 264 -3.41 11.46 20.90
C SER A 264 -3.04 12.79 21.56
N CYS A 265 -2.07 13.52 21.02
CA CYS A 265 -1.64 14.81 21.54
C CYS A 265 -2.48 15.98 21.04
N LEU A 266 -3.36 15.78 20.05
CA LEU A 266 -4.22 16.83 19.52
C LEU A 266 -5.25 17.29 20.56
N ARG A 267 -5.45 18.60 20.62
CA ARG A 267 -6.24 19.29 21.63
C ARG A 267 -7.29 20.20 21.01
N LEU A 268 -8.09 20.81 21.87
CA LEU A 268 -9.12 21.78 21.48
C LEU A 268 -8.54 22.92 20.65
N GLU A 269 -7.37 23.41 21.05
CA GLU A 269 -6.72 24.56 20.45
C GLU A 269 -6.32 24.31 19.00
N ASP A 270 -6.02 23.05 18.63
CA ASP A 270 -5.67 22.68 17.26
C ASP A 270 -6.87 22.78 16.31
N PHE A 271 -8.09 22.61 16.83
CA PHE A 271 -9.33 22.69 16.05
C PHE A 271 -10.08 24.01 16.22
N ALA A 272 -9.85 24.75 17.30
CA ALA A 272 -10.55 25.99 17.61
C ALA A 272 -10.62 27.01 16.44
N PRO A 273 -9.55 27.22 15.64
CA PRO A 273 -9.58 28.17 14.53
C PRO A 273 -10.66 27.86 13.47
N TYR A 274 -11.09 26.61 13.33
CA TYR A 274 -12.13 26.25 12.36
C TYR A 274 -13.56 26.58 12.83
N PHE A 275 -13.73 26.98 14.09
CA PHE A 275 -15.02 27.25 14.73
C PHE A 275 -15.15 28.71 15.19
N GLU A 276 -14.20 29.60 14.84
CA GLU A 276 -14.28 31.02 15.16
C GLU A 276 -15.43 31.75 14.42
N ASP A 277 -15.73 31.31 13.20
CA ASP A 277 -16.89 31.76 12.42
C ASP A 277 -17.94 30.63 12.40
N GLU A 278 -19.03 30.80 13.14
CA GLU A 278 -20.10 29.80 13.26
C GLU A 278 -20.78 29.49 11.93
N GLN A 279 -20.94 30.47 11.03
CA GLN A 279 -21.60 30.25 9.74
C GLN A 279 -20.70 29.44 8.80
N GLU A 280 -19.42 29.77 8.76
CA GLU A 280 -18.43 29.04 7.98
C GLU A 280 -18.21 27.63 8.53
N ALA A 281 -18.12 27.49 9.85
CA ALA A 281 -18.02 26.19 10.54
C ALA A 281 -19.24 25.32 10.25
N ALA A 282 -20.45 25.87 10.21
CA ALA A 282 -21.66 25.13 9.86
C ALA A 282 -21.65 24.62 8.40
N ARG A 283 -21.03 25.35 7.47
CA ARG A 283 -20.92 24.96 6.05
C ARG A 283 -19.83 23.94 5.78
N ARG A 284 -18.76 23.93 6.58
CA ARG A 284 -17.64 22.99 6.41
C ARG A 284 -18.07 21.55 6.63
N ASN A 285 -17.69 20.69 5.68
CA ASN A 285 -17.88 19.25 5.82
C ASN A 285 -16.66 18.56 6.46
N SER A 286 -15.50 19.21 6.50
CA SER A 286 -14.28 18.62 7.05
C SER A 286 -13.37 19.65 7.72
N PHE A 287 -12.59 19.14 8.68
CA PHE A 287 -11.66 19.89 9.50
C PHE A 287 -10.29 19.21 9.41
N THR A 288 -9.31 19.90 8.85
CA THR A 288 -7.99 19.31 8.53
C THR A 288 -6.90 19.99 9.31
N VAL A 289 -6.30 19.30 10.28
CA VAL A 289 -5.17 19.79 11.07
C VAL A 289 -3.86 19.17 10.58
N PRO A 290 -2.80 19.96 10.39
CA PRO A 290 -1.48 19.42 10.14
C PRO A 290 -0.92 18.81 11.43
N VAL A 291 -0.53 17.54 11.38
CA VAL A 291 0.20 16.89 12.47
C VAL A 291 1.68 17.09 12.21
N ILE A 292 2.33 17.79 13.14
CA ILE A 292 3.74 18.15 13.05
C ILE A 292 4.58 17.39 14.08
N ASP A 293 5.87 17.22 13.78
CA ASP A 293 6.84 16.71 14.74
C ASP A 293 7.33 17.79 15.72
N GLU A 294 8.25 17.41 16.61
CA GLU A 294 8.86 18.31 17.60
C GLU A 294 9.70 19.44 16.99
N HIS A 295 9.99 19.37 15.69
CA HIS A 295 10.76 20.35 14.94
C HIS A 295 9.89 21.22 14.03
N GLY A 296 8.56 21.00 14.03
CA GLY A 296 7.60 21.75 13.22
C GLY A 296 7.40 21.22 11.81
N HIS A 297 7.94 20.04 11.47
CA HIS A 297 7.72 19.42 10.16
C HIS A 297 6.41 18.69 10.13
N ARG A 298 5.65 18.90 9.05
CA ARG A 298 4.42 18.17 8.81
C ARG A 298 4.73 16.70 8.51
N LEU A 299 4.23 15.82 9.38
CA LEU A 299 4.28 14.37 9.21
C LEU A 299 3.12 13.89 8.33
N PHE A 300 1.92 14.39 8.62
CA PHE A 300 0.70 14.11 7.86
C PHE A 300 -0.38 15.15 8.19
N ASN A 301 -1.46 15.17 7.42
CA ASN A 301 -2.68 15.90 7.74
C ASN A 301 -3.72 14.92 8.28
N LEU A 302 -4.32 15.28 9.41
CA LEU A 302 -5.49 14.58 9.94
C LEU A 302 -6.74 15.34 9.52
N THR A 303 -7.67 14.66 8.85
CA THR A 303 -8.95 15.25 8.45
C THR A 303 -10.10 14.53 9.14
N VAL A 304 -10.92 15.28 9.87
CA VAL A 304 -12.18 14.80 10.47
C VAL A 304 -13.33 15.29 9.60
N THR A 305 -14.18 14.39 9.11
CA THR A 305 -15.24 14.68 8.11
C THR A 305 -16.62 14.42 8.70
N ARG A 306 -17.56 15.37 8.58
CA ARG A 306 -18.95 15.22 9.07
C ARG A 306 -19.73 14.17 8.31
N ARG A 307 -19.69 14.18 6.97
CA ARG A 307 -20.46 13.27 6.12
C ARG A 307 -19.63 12.81 4.91
N PRO A 308 -19.35 11.50 4.77
CA PRO A 308 -19.56 10.45 5.79
C PRO A 308 -18.72 10.73 7.06
N GLN A 309 -19.21 10.30 8.22
CA GLN A 309 -18.51 10.48 9.51
C GLN A 309 -17.25 9.62 9.55
N ARG A 310 -16.09 10.22 9.26
CA ARG A 310 -14.81 9.50 9.21
C ARG A 310 -13.62 10.39 9.52
N VAL A 311 -12.59 9.74 10.02
CA VAL A 311 -11.24 10.29 10.11
C VAL A 311 -10.42 9.75 8.96
N SER A 312 -9.70 10.64 8.29
CA SER A 312 -8.81 10.35 7.18
C SER A 312 -7.42 10.90 7.51
N ILE A 313 -6.38 10.25 6.98
CA ILE A 313 -5.02 10.77 7.06
C ILE A 313 -4.52 10.97 5.64
N THR A 314 -4.02 12.16 5.34
CA THR A 314 -3.48 12.49 4.01
C THR A 314 -2.07 13.04 4.13
N ALA A 315 -1.36 13.08 3.01
CA ALA A 315 -0.02 13.65 2.93
C ALA A 315 0.99 12.99 3.91
N ILE A 316 0.86 11.68 4.18
CA ILE A 316 1.88 10.94 4.93
C ILE A 316 3.11 10.84 4.03
N ASP A 317 4.22 11.44 4.42
CA ASP A 317 5.44 11.35 3.63
C ASP A 317 6.00 9.91 3.68
N ILE A 318 6.29 9.36 2.50
CA ILE A 318 6.76 7.98 2.32
C ILE A 318 8.07 7.70 3.07
N ARG A 319 8.89 8.74 3.31
CA ARG A 319 10.15 8.63 4.07
C ARG A 319 9.95 8.25 5.53
N TYR A 320 8.74 8.44 6.07
CA TYR A 320 8.39 8.01 7.42
C TYR A 320 7.83 6.59 7.49
N CYS A 321 7.67 5.93 6.34
CA CYS A 321 7.22 4.54 6.28
C CYS A 321 8.43 3.61 6.10
N ASP A 322 8.34 2.41 6.67
CA ASP A 322 9.37 1.41 6.45
C ASP A 322 9.10 0.70 5.13
N LEU A 323 10.04 0.77 4.19
CA LEU A 323 9.98 -0.01 2.96
C LEU A 323 10.26 -1.48 3.30
N ILE A 324 9.30 -2.36 3.02
CA ILE A 324 9.45 -3.81 3.25
C ILE A 324 10.05 -4.44 2.00
N SER A 325 9.46 -4.17 0.84
CA SER A 325 9.90 -4.69 -0.44
C SER A 325 9.40 -3.88 -1.62
N SER A 326 10.01 -4.10 -2.79
CA SER A 326 9.56 -3.54 -4.06
C SER A 326 9.61 -4.60 -5.16
N ILE A 327 8.57 -4.64 -5.99
CA ILE A 327 8.41 -5.57 -7.12
C ILE A 327 8.23 -4.76 -8.40
N TRP A 328 9.07 -5.00 -9.40
CA TRP A 328 8.94 -4.42 -10.74
C TRP A 328 8.40 -5.44 -11.70
N THR A 329 7.31 -5.10 -12.39
CA THR A 329 6.72 -5.89 -13.46
C THR A 329 6.76 -5.10 -14.76
N GLU A 330 6.95 -5.77 -15.90
CA GLU A 330 6.87 -5.11 -17.20
C GLU A 330 5.47 -4.48 -17.38
N PRO A 331 5.39 -3.32 -18.04
CA PRO A 331 4.13 -2.63 -18.26
C PRO A 331 3.26 -3.47 -19.19
N ILE A 332 1.95 -3.41 -18.98
CA ILE A 332 0.99 -3.90 -19.97
C ILE A 332 1.05 -2.94 -21.15
N ASP A 333 1.39 -3.45 -22.33
CA ASP A 333 1.39 -2.71 -23.60
C ASP A 333 0.05 -1.97 -23.78
N GLU A 334 0.11 -0.74 -24.29
CA GLU A 334 -1.04 0.14 -24.49
C GLU A 334 -2.05 -0.45 -25.49
N ALA A 335 -1.57 -1.21 -26.48
CA ALA A 335 -2.43 -1.97 -27.39
C ALA A 335 -3.20 -3.10 -26.67
N GLU A 336 -2.57 -3.74 -25.69
CA GLU A 336 -3.17 -4.78 -24.86
C GLU A 336 -4.13 -4.18 -23.82
N ARG A 337 -3.80 -2.99 -23.29
CA ARG A 337 -4.67 -2.20 -22.42
C ARG A 337 -5.94 -1.76 -23.17
N ALA A 338 -5.80 -1.19 -24.37
CA ALA A 338 -6.90 -0.73 -25.19
C ALA A 338 -7.83 -1.86 -25.67
N ARG A 339 -7.27 -3.00 -26.12
CA ARG A 339 -8.08 -4.19 -26.47
C ARG A 339 -8.97 -4.64 -25.32
N ARG A 340 -8.48 -4.58 -24.08
CA ARG A 340 -9.21 -5.03 -22.89
C ARG A 340 -10.28 -4.02 -22.45
N GLU A 341 -10.01 -2.73 -22.59
CA GLU A 341 -11.02 -1.68 -22.34
C GLU A 341 -12.20 -1.77 -23.33
N ASP A 342 -11.95 -2.16 -24.59
CA ASP A 342 -13.01 -2.38 -25.58
C ASP A 342 -13.87 -3.62 -25.27
N VAL A 343 -13.27 -4.73 -24.82
CA VAL A 343 -14.02 -5.93 -24.35
C VAL A 343 -14.91 -5.57 -23.15
N MET A 344 -14.41 -4.76 -22.22
CA MET A 344 -15.17 -4.27 -21.07
C MET A 344 -16.35 -3.40 -21.50
N ASN A 345 -16.15 -2.46 -22.42
CA ASN A 345 -17.25 -1.63 -22.90
C ASN A 345 -18.28 -2.42 -23.73
N GLY A 346 -17.90 -3.58 -24.28
CA GLY A 346 -18.78 -4.52 -24.98
C GLY A 346 -19.57 -5.49 -24.07
N GLU A 347 -18.95 -6.05 -23.02
CA GLU A 347 -19.57 -7.07 -22.14
C GLU A 347 -20.50 -6.49 -21.06
N TYR A 348 -20.36 -5.22 -20.69
CA TYR A 348 -21.30 -4.54 -19.78
C TYR A 348 -22.60 -4.08 -20.47
N SER A 349 -22.79 -4.41 -21.75
CA SER A 349 -24.07 -4.34 -22.44
C SER A 349 -25.03 -5.42 -21.89
N THR A 350 -25.81 -5.04 -20.87
CA THR A 350 -27.08 -5.62 -20.38
C THR A 350 -27.15 -7.09 -19.92
N ALA A 351 -26.27 -8.01 -20.33
CA ALA A 351 -26.41 -9.44 -20.00
C ALA A 351 -25.79 -9.85 -18.64
N ALA A 352 -24.71 -9.19 -18.19
CA ALA A 352 -23.99 -9.57 -16.96
C ALA A 352 -24.69 -9.18 -15.66
N LEU A 353 -25.54 -8.14 -15.67
CA LEU A 353 -26.33 -7.73 -14.50
C LEU A 353 -27.46 -8.71 -14.14
N ALA A 354 -27.81 -9.64 -15.05
CA ALA A 354 -28.85 -10.64 -14.83
C ALA A 354 -28.32 -11.95 -14.20
N ARG A 355 -27.00 -12.14 -14.06
CA ARG A 355 -26.38 -13.40 -13.56
C ARG A 355 -25.73 -13.31 -12.18
N LEU A 356 -25.83 -12.16 -11.49
CA LEU A 356 -25.43 -12.03 -10.09
C LEU A 356 -26.57 -12.48 -9.16
N ASP A 357 -27.00 -13.72 -9.31
CA ASP A 357 -27.65 -14.48 -8.24
C ASP A 357 -26.56 -15.40 -7.65
N LEU A 358 -25.81 -14.85 -6.69
CA LEU A 358 -24.67 -15.52 -6.08
C LEU A 358 -25.17 -16.61 -5.13
N GLY A 359 -25.07 -17.85 -5.58
CA GLY A 359 -25.30 -19.06 -4.80
C GLY A 359 -24.37 -19.20 -3.59
N GLU A 360 -24.87 -19.97 -2.62
CA GLU A 360 -24.26 -20.28 -1.33
C GLU A 360 -22.90 -21.02 -1.50
N ASP A 361 -21.96 -20.68 -0.60
CA ASP A 361 -20.74 -21.45 -0.26
C ASP A 361 -19.50 -21.35 -1.17
N GLY A 362 -18.59 -20.44 -0.81
CA GLY A 362 -17.21 -20.43 -1.30
C GLY A 362 -16.16 -19.81 -0.36
N PHE A 363 -16.56 -19.30 0.81
CA PHE A 363 -15.63 -18.76 1.80
C PHE A 363 -16.14 -19.10 3.20
N THR A 364 -15.32 -19.76 4.03
CA THR A 364 -15.53 -19.82 5.47
C THR A 364 -15.35 -18.42 6.06
N ARG A 365 -16.41 -17.63 5.98
CA ARG A 365 -16.58 -16.33 6.63
C ARG A 365 -16.92 -16.57 8.10
N TYR A 366 -16.37 -15.74 8.98
CA TYR A 366 -16.71 -15.74 10.40
C TYR A 366 -18.24 -15.57 10.56
N LYS A 367 -18.95 -16.62 10.97
CA LYS A 367 -20.32 -16.48 11.47
C LYS A 367 -20.20 -15.82 12.85
N LYS A 368 -20.83 -14.67 13.01
CA LYS A 368 -21.01 -13.99 14.30
C LYS A 368 -21.54 -15.02 15.29
N PRO A 369 -20.97 -15.18 16.50
CA PRO A 369 -21.60 -16.02 17.51
C PRO A 369 -22.92 -15.35 17.87
N THR A 370 -24.03 -16.03 17.59
CA THR A 370 -25.33 -15.64 18.15
C THR A 370 -25.28 -15.89 19.65
N ALA A 371 -25.64 -14.85 20.41
CA ALA A 371 -25.77 -14.90 21.86
C ALA A 371 -26.85 -15.88 22.32
#